data_AF-A2Y000-F1
#
_entry.id   AF-A2Y000-F1
#
_cell.length_a   1.000
_cell.length_b   1.000
_cell.length_c   1.000
_cell.angle_alpha   90.00
_cell.angle_beta   90.00
_cell.angle_gamma   90.00
#
_symmetry.space_group_name_H-M   'P 1'
#
loop_
_entity.id
_entity.type
_entity.pdbx_description
1 polymer ?
#
loop_
_entity_poly.entity_id
_entity_poly.type
_entity_poly.pdbx_seq_one_letter_code
_entity_poly.pdbx_strand_id
1 'polypeptide(L)'
;MGDDKLFEFAKNHRGLYHNSVPSAAKFYASSGDEDELLWAAAWLYIATGGEEEYSAYIAGATNVGGVRSMFSRDDKFVGAQALFVLQGKLPADGSHAEMKTSLEQFICNLVQHSGGNGGGGGGARLSPGGMLWWDSWNNMQYVTLASLVLAVHADHLTAARSASLQCGGGGGLLSPAQLTAFARSQVPGGRAPQGGVAAVDQVQPAKVTCKGGFDYLNKGSPDPNVIAGAIVGRPDADDRYDDSRQNFRQAEPSTVTVAPIVGILARLLPS
;
A
#
# COMPACT_ATOMS: atom_id res chain seq x y z
N MET A 1 -7.59 -14.52 20.72
CA MET A 1 -7.80 -13.16 21.25
C MET A 1 -8.57 -12.43 20.18
N GLY A 2 -9.67 -11.75 20.53
CA GLY A 2 -10.44 -10.97 19.55
C GLY A 2 -9.71 -9.67 19.19
N ASP A 3 -10.09 -9.07 18.06
CA ASP A 3 -9.46 -7.83 17.54
C ASP A 3 -9.64 -6.64 18.51
N ASP A 4 -10.78 -6.59 19.20
CA ASP A 4 -11.10 -5.68 20.30
C ASP A 4 -10.06 -5.75 21.43
N LYS A 5 -9.72 -6.96 21.87
CA LYS A 5 -8.75 -7.19 22.94
C LYS A 5 -7.33 -6.83 22.51
N LEU A 6 -6.99 -7.02 21.23
CA LEU A 6 -5.68 -6.67 20.69
C LEU A 6 -5.51 -5.15 20.61
N PHE A 7 -6.55 -4.44 20.18
CA PHE A 7 -6.56 -2.98 20.20
C PHE A 7 -6.41 -2.44 21.63
N GLU A 8 -7.18 -2.96 22.59
CA GLU A 8 -7.05 -2.54 24.00
C GLU A 8 -5.65 -2.82 24.56
N PHE A 9 -5.06 -3.97 24.24
CA PHE A 9 -3.70 -4.27 24.65
C PHE A 9 -2.70 -3.25 24.05
N ALA A 10 -2.78 -2.98 22.75
CA ALA A 10 -1.87 -2.05 22.07
C ALA A 10 -2.04 -0.60 22.57
N LYS A 11 -3.29 -0.17 22.80
CA LYS A 11 -3.62 1.16 23.34
C LYS A 11 -3.02 1.37 24.74
N ASN A 12 -3.10 0.34 25.61
CA ASN A 12 -2.65 0.42 27.00
C ASN A 12 -1.17 0.10 27.20
N HIS A 13 -0.51 -0.56 26.23
CA HIS A 13 0.89 -0.96 26.29
C HIS A 13 1.66 -0.46 25.06
N ARG A 14 1.76 0.87 24.95
CA ARG A 14 2.44 1.56 23.84
C ARG A 14 3.92 1.22 23.75
N GLY A 15 4.44 1.16 22.53
CA GLY A 15 5.84 0.89 22.26
C GLY A 15 6.07 0.07 20.99
N LEU A 16 7.30 0.17 20.47
CA LEU A 16 7.66 -0.51 19.23
C LEU A 16 7.95 -1.99 19.49
N TYR A 17 7.27 -2.88 18.78
CA TYR A 17 7.36 -4.33 18.99
C TYR A 17 8.80 -4.87 18.89
N HIS A 18 9.63 -4.24 18.04
CA HIS A 18 11.00 -4.67 17.82
C HIS A 18 11.92 -4.38 19.02
N ASN A 19 11.47 -3.59 20.00
CA ASN A 19 12.16 -3.47 21.29
C ASN A 19 12.04 -4.77 22.11
N SER A 20 10.93 -5.50 21.95
CA SER A 20 10.71 -6.82 22.57
C SER A 20 11.25 -7.96 21.71
N VAL A 21 11.37 -7.76 20.39
CA VAL A 21 11.94 -8.74 19.45
C VAL A 21 13.06 -8.09 18.61
N PRO A 22 14.26 -7.85 19.18
CA PRO A 22 15.31 -7.07 18.52
C PRO A 22 15.83 -7.66 17.20
N SER A 23 15.73 -8.97 17.02
CA SER A 23 16.10 -9.63 15.77
C SER A 23 15.26 -9.19 14.57
N ALA A 24 14.01 -8.77 14.81
CA ALA A 24 13.10 -8.32 13.77
C ALA A 24 13.40 -6.90 13.27
N ALA A 25 14.05 -6.06 14.09
CA ALA A 25 14.38 -4.67 13.74
C ALA A 25 15.21 -4.56 12.44
N LYS A 26 16.02 -5.57 12.14
CA LYS A 26 16.86 -5.61 10.92
C LYS A 26 16.07 -5.77 9.62
N PHE A 27 14.84 -6.27 9.72
CA PHE A 27 14.01 -6.63 8.56
C PHE A 27 12.75 -5.78 8.51
N TYR A 28 12.12 -5.59 9.68
CA TYR A 28 10.79 -5.04 9.81
C TYR A 28 10.69 -4.07 10.98
N ALA A 29 11.63 -3.12 11.10
CA ALA A 29 11.51 -2.02 12.06
C ALA A 29 10.16 -1.29 11.91
N SER A 30 9.74 -0.66 13.02
CA SER A 30 8.53 0.18 13.12
C SER A 30 8.97 1.64 13.26
N SER A 31 8.39 2.56 12.52
CA SER A 31 8.64 4.01 12.72
C SER A 31 7.80 4.62 13.86
N GLY A 32 6.67 3.99 14.19
CA GLY A 32 5.75 4.41 15.24
C GLY A 32 4.72 3.32 15.55
N ASP A 33 3.72 3.70 16.34
CA ASP A 33 2.52 2.89 16.64
C ASP A 33 1.20 3.68 16.54
N GLU A 34 1.26 5.00 16.27
CA GLU A 34 0.09 5.88 16.19
C GLU A 34 -0.76 5.58 14.96
N ASP A 35 -0.13 5.32 13.82
CA ASP A 35 -0.82 4.98 12.57
C ASP A 35 -1.46 3.60 12.64
N GLU A 36 -0.83 2.60 13.27
CA GLU A 36 -1.47 1.30 13.52
C GLU A 36 -2.70 1.42 14.40
N LEU A 37 -2.64 2.22 15.47
CA LEU A 37 -3.78 2.39 16.36
C LEU A 37 -4.92 3.13 15.68
N LEU A 38 -4.62 4.18 14.91
CA LEU A 38 -5.65 4.90 14.15
C LEU A 38 -6.28 4.01 13.07
N TRP A 39 -5.47 3.21 12.36
CA TRP A 39 -5.93 2.23 11.38
C TRP A 39 -6.80 1.13 12.01
N ALA A 40 -6.39 0.60 13.15
CA ALA A 40 -7.15 -0.41 13.90
C ALA A 40 -8.49 0.15 14.40
N ALA A 41 -8.48 1.35 14.99
CA ALA A 41 -9.69 2.04 15.43
C ALA A 41 -10.66 2.28 14.25
N ALA A 42 -10.15 2.66 13.08
CA ALA A 42 -10.96 2.84 11.87
C ALA A 42 -11.65 1.52 11.46
N TRP A 43 -10.92 0.41 11.42
CA TRP A 43 -11.51 -0.89 11.09
C TRP A 43 -12.51 -1.37 12.12
N LEU A 44 -12.21 -1.24 13.41
CA LEU A 44 -13.10 -1.65 14.49
C LEU A 44 -14.38 -0.82 14.49
N TYR A 45 -14.27 0.50 14.31
CA TYR A 45 -15.44 1.36 14.12
C TYR A 45 -16.36 0.87 12.99
N ILE A 46 -15.78 0.44 11.87
CA ILE A 46 -16.55 -0.12 10.74
C ILE A 46 -17.18 -1.47 11.12
N ALA A 47 -16.37 -2.37 11.68
CA ALA A 47 -16.76 -3.74 11.99
C ALA A 47 -17.86 -3.82 13.05
N THR A 48 -17.86 -2.90 14.01
CA THR A 48 -18.86 -2.86 15.10
C THR A 48 -20.06 -1.97 14.77
N GLY A 49 -20.13 -1.41 13.56
CA GLY A 49 -21.27 -0.58 13.14
C GLY A 49 -21.27 0.82 13.76
N GLY A 50 -20.12 1.29 14.24
CA GLY A 50 -19.91 2.66 14.68
C GLY A 50 -19.92 2.87 16.19
N GLU A 51 -19.42 1.90 16.97
CA GLU A 51 -19.37 2.01 18.43
C GLU A 51 -18.62 3.26 18.92
N GLU A 52 -19.13 3.82 20.03
CA GLU A 52 -18.69 5.10 20.57
C GLU A 52 -17.21 5.08 20.95
N GLU A 53 -16.71 4.00 21.55
CA GLU A 53 -15.31 3.89 21.98
C GLU A 53 -14.32 4.16 20.84
N TYR A 54 -14.53 3.52 19.68
CA TYR A 54 -13.64 3.72 18.53
C TYR A 54 -13.80 5.11 17.96
N SER A 55 -15.05 5.60 17.84
CA SER A 55 -15.30 6.96 17.35
C SER A 55 -14.66 8.04 18.24
N ALA A 56 -14.68 7.83 19.57
CA ALA A 56 -14.08 8.72 20.55
C ALA A 56 -12.54 8.68 20.48
N TYR A 57 -11.95 7.49 20.28
CA TYR A 57 -10.52 7.36 20.04
C TYR A 57 -10.08 8.14 18.80
N ILE A 58 -10.82 8.00 17.70
CA ILE A 58 -10.54 8.68 16.42
C ILE A 58 -10.69 10.19 16.56
N ALA A 59 -11.79 10.65 17.16
CA ALA A 59 -12.05 12.08 17.38
C ALA A 59 -11.03 12.71 18.34
N GLY A 60 -10.53 11.95 19.31
CA GLY A 60 -9.50 12.36 20.25
C GLY A 60 -8.06 12.23 19.74
N ALA A 61 -7.85 11.69 18.53
CA ALA A 61 -6.52 11.52 17.97
C ALA A 61 -5.86 12.88 17.69
N THR A 62 -4.71 13.13 18.33
CA THR A 62 -3.92 14.35 18.15
C THR A 62 -3.01 14.32 16.93
N ASN A 63 -2.76 13.12 16.40
CA ASN A 63 -2.01 12.90 15.17
C ASN A 63 -2.81 12.00 14.23
N VAL A 64 -3.23 12.55 13.10
CA VAL A 64 -3.89 11.80 12.01
C VAL A 64 -3.00 11.62 10.78
N GLY A 65 -1.70 11.90 10.95
CA GLY A 65 -0.64 11.65 9.98
C GLY A 65 -0.31 12.82 9.05
N GLY A 66 -1.24 13.77 8.88
CA GLY A 66 -1.15 14.81 7.87
C GLY A 66 -0.97 14.24 6.46
N VAL A 67 -0.48 15.08 5.53
CA VAL A 67 -0.16 14.65 4.17
C VAL A 67 1.03 13.69 4.19
N ARG A 68 0.83 12.45 3.78
CA ARG A 68 1.89 11.44 3.66
C ARG A 68 2.51 11.45 2.27
N SER A 69 3.73 10.92 2.16
CA SER A 69 4.42 10.70 0.89
C SER A 69 4.29 9.25 0.39
N MET A 70 3.87 8.33 1.26
CA MET A 70 3.73 6.90 0.96
C MET A 70 2.64 6.25 1.82
N PHE A 71 2.13 5.12 1.36
CA PHE A 71 1.35 4.16 2.15
C PHE A 71 2.13 2.84 2.18
N SER A 72 2.37 2.26 3.35
CA SER A 72 3.24 1.08 3.48
C SER A 72 2.85 0.14 4.63
N ARG A 73 3.60 -0.96 4.76
CA ARG A 73 3.54 -1.85 5.93
C ARG A 73 3.99 -1.16 7.21
N ASP A 74 4.70 -0.04 7.13
CA ASP A 74 5.22 0.69 8.29
C ASP A 74 4.39 1.94 8.63
N ASP A 75 3.71 2.55 7.65
CA ASP A 75 2.91 3.77 7.83
C ASP A 75 1.52 3.59 7.21
N LYS A 76 0.47 3.60 8.04
CA LYS A 76 -0.93 3.32 7.67
C LYS A 76 -1.83 4.54 7.75
N PHE A 77 -1.28 5.73 7.96
CA PHE A 77 -2.10 6.94 8.04
C PHE A 77 -2.95 7.15 6.79
N VAL A 78 -2.37 6.95 5.59
CA VAL A 78 -3.12 7.04 4.32
C VAL A 78 -4.29 6.04 4.29
N GLY A 79 -4.06 4.82 4.77
CA GLY A 79 -5.11 3.81 4.89
C GLY A 79 -6.23 4.32 5.80
N ALA A 80 -5.90 4.75 7.01
CA ALA A 80 -6.89 5.20 7.99
C ALA A 80 -7.70 6.37 7.43
N GLN A 81 -7.02 7.37 6.87
CA GLN A 81 -7.63 8.52 6.19
C GLN A 81 -8.60 8.07 5.07
N ALA A 82 -8.21 7.09 4.25
CA ALA A 82 -9.06 6.54 3.19
C ALA A 82 -10.33 5.87 3.75
N LEU A 83 -10.21 5.01 4.76
CA LEU A 83 -11.37 4.36 5.40
C LEU A 83 -12.36 5.37 5.95
N PHE A 84 -11.86 6.44 6.59
CA PHE A 84 -12.73 7.49 7.12
C PHE A 84 -13.50 8.23 6.04
N VAL A 85 -12.81 8.66 4.98
CA VAL A 85 -13.44 9.34 3.85
C VAL A 85 -14.51 8.46 3.21
N LEU A 86 -14.27 7.15 3.12
CA LEU A 86 -15.23 6.20 2.53
C LEU A 86 -16.48 5.97 3.38
N GLN A 87 -16.36 5.95 4.71
CA GLN A 87 -17.51 5.71 5.58
C GLN A 87 -18.49 6.87 5.55
N GLY A 88 -18.01 8.12 5.44
CA GLY A 88 -18.88 9.31 5.36
C GLY A 88 -19.82 9.50 6.55
N LYS A 89 -19.58 8.79 7.66
CA LYS A 89 -20.44 8.74 8.86
C LYS A 89 -19.99 9.66 9.99
N LEU A 90 -18.81 10.28 9.87
CA LEU A 90 -18.24 11.12 10.92
C LEU A 90 -18.35 12.62 10.55
N PRO A 91 -18.48 13.52 11.56
CA PRO A 91 -18.59 14.95 11.33
C PRO A 91 -17.41 15.50 10.51
N ALA A 92 -17.68 16.45 9.61
CA ALA A 92 -16.67 17.01 8.71
C ALA A 92 -15.83 18.13 9.37
N ASP A 93 -15.44 17.97 10.63
CA ASP A 93 -14.70 18.95 11.43
C ASP A 93 -13.44 18.35 12.07
N GLY A 94 -12.57 19.24 12.56
CA GLY A 94 -11.32 18.88 13.25
C GLY A 94 -10.49 17.85 12.47
N SER A 95 -10.12 16.77 13.16
CA SER A 95 -9.31 15.68 12.64
C SER A 95 -9.90 15.01 11.39
N HIS A 96 -11.23 14.98 11.23
CA HIS A 96 -11.86 14.38 10.05
C HIS A 96 -11.66 15.21 8.78
N ALA A 97 -11.78 16.54 8.90
CA ALA A 97 -11.50 17.45 7.79
C ALA A 97 -10.03 17.39 7.38
N GLU A 98 -9.13 17.26 8.36
CA GLU A 98 -7.70 17.09 8.11
C GLU A 98 -7.41 15.76 7.41
N MET A 99 -8.00 14.65 7.85
CA MET A 99 -7.82 13.34 7.21
C MET A 99 -8.27 13.35 5.75
N LYS A 100 -9.42 13.96 5.45
CA LYS A 100 -9.90 14.14 4.08
C LYS A 100 -8.91 14.94 3.24
N THR A 101 -8.52 16.11 3.73
CA THR A 101 -7.59 17.02 3.04
C THR A 101 -6.23 16.33 2.79
N SER A 102 -5.76 15.57 3.78
CA SER A 102 -4.49 14.84 3.71
C SER A 102 -4.51 13.73 2.67
N LEU A 103 -5.60 12.95 2.62
CA LEU A 103 -5.79 11.91 1.62
C LEU A 103 -5.87 12.48 0.20
N GLU A 104 -6.69 13.52 0.02
CA GLU A 104 -6.87 14.19 -1.26
C GLU A 104 -5.55 14.79 -1.77
N GLN A 105 -4.77 15.42 -0.88
CA GLN A 105 -3.44 15.94 -1.24
C GLN A 105 -2.45 14.81 -1.55
N PHE A 106 -2.48 13.68 -0.84
CA PHE A 106 -1.68 12.51 -1.18
C PHE A 106 -1.99 12.02 -2.59
N ILE A 107 -3.28 11.86 -2.94
CA ILE A 107 -3.72 11.46 -4.28
C ILE A 107 -3.27 12.46 -5.35
N CYS A 108 -3.42 13.76 -5.09
CA CYS A 108 -2.94 14.80 -5.99
C CYS A 108 -1.42 14.69 -6.20
N ASN A 109 -0.65 14.47 -5.13
CA ASN A 109 0.80 14.33 -5.21
C ASN A 109 1.23 13.12 -6.05
N LEU A 110 0.50 12.00 -5.99
CA LEU A 110 0.76 10.82 -6.81
C LEU A 110 0.56 11.11 -8.29
N VAL A 111 -0.59 11.70 -8.64
CA VAL A 111 -0.99 11.91 -10.05
C VAL A 111 -0.23 13.07 -10.69
N GLN A 112 0.17 14.06 -9.91
CA GLN A 112 1.00 15.18 -10.38
C GLN A 112 2.49 14.88 -10.33
N HIS A 113 2.88 13.79 -9.67
CA HIS A 113 4.27 13.39 -9.48
C HIS A 113 5.09 14.46 -8.73
N SER A 114 4.42 15.23 -7.86
CA SER A 114 4.98 16.38 -7.14
C SER A 114 5.68 16.00 -5.83
N GLY A 115 5.92 14.70 -5.61
CA GLY A 115 6.39 14.15 -4.34
C GLY A 115 7.90 14.28 -4.06
N GLY A 116 8.75 14.50 -5.06
CA GLY A 116 10.20 14.70 -4.86
C GLY A 116 11.09 13.88 -5.79
N ASN A 117 12.41 13.98 -5.59
CA ASN A 117 13.45 13.45 -6.51
C ASN A 117 13.68 11.92 -6.45
N GLY A 118 12.84 11.16 -5.74
CA GLY A 118 13.03 9.72 -5.49
C GLY A 118 14.18 9.43 -4.52
N GLY A 119 14.01 8.44 -3.64
CA GLY A 119 14.95 8.09 -2.57
C GLY A 119 14.33 8.20 -1.18
N GLY A 120 14.55 7.17 -0.34
CA GLY A 120 13.89 6.88 0.95
C GLY A 120 13.56 8.07 1.84
N GLY A 121 12.40 8.69 1.57
CA GLY A 121 11.86 9.85 2.29
C GLY A 121 11.12 10.85 1.40
N GLY A 122 11.43 10.90 0.09
CA GLY A 122 10.67 11.67 -0.91
C GLY A 122 9.41 10.94 -1.39
N GLY A 123 8.41 11.70 -1.83
CA GLY A 123 7.21 11.13 -2.50
C GLY A 123 7.52 10.57 -3.90
N ALA A 124 6.54 9.89 -4.47
CA ALA A 124 6.69 9.17 -5.72
C ALA A 124 7.05 10.08 -6.91
N ARG A 125 7.88 9.52 -7.80
CA ARG A 125 8.05 9.96 -9.19
C ARG A 125 7.55 8.91 -10.16
N LEU A 126 7.52 9.25 -11.45
CA LEU A 126 7.36 8.25 -12.50
C LEU A 126 8.72 7.78 -13.04
N SER A 127 8.81 6.49 -13.34
CA SER A 127 9.80 5.95 -14.26
C SER A 127 9.50 6.41 -15.71
N PRO A 128 10.47 6.33 -16.64
CA PRO A 128 10.21 6.57 -18.07
C PRO A 128 8.99 5.84 -18.65
N GLY A 129 8.71 4.63 -18.16
CA GLY A 129 7.57 3.78 -18.51
C GLY A 129 6.26 4.12 -17.78
N GLY A 130 6.27 5.13 -16.91
CA GLY A 130 5.09 5.63 -16.22
C GLY A 130 4.69 4.84 -14.97
N MET A 131 5.60 4.06 -14.39
CA MET A 131 5.38 3.40 -13.10
C MET A 131 5.74 4.34 -11.95
N LEU A 132 4.90 4.40 -10.91
CA LEU A 132 5.22 5.08 -9.67
C LEU A 132 6.45 4.44 -9.03
N TRP A 133 7.38 5.25 -8.56
CA TRP A 133 8.65 4.79 -8.02
C TRP A 133 9.05 5.56 -6.76
N TRP A 134 9.32 4.82 -5.67
CA TRP A 134 9.78 5.35 -4.38
C TRP A 134 11.18 4.88 -4.01
N ASP A 135 11.39 3.56 -4.03
CA ASP A 135 12.62 2.93 -3.56
C ASP A 135 13.05 1.77 -4.46
N SER A 136 14.33 1.42 -4.39
CA SER A 136 14.91 0.26 -5.05
C SER A 136 14.48 -1.08 -4.45
N TRP A 137 14.03 -1.12 -3.18
CA TRP A 137 13.63 -2.35 -2.50
C TRP A 137 12.12 -2.59 -2.59
N ASN A 138 11.72 -3.61 -3.35
CA ASN A 138 10.33 -4.04 -3.48
C ASN A 138 9.36 -2.86 -3.70
N ASN A 139 9.64 -2.03 -4.71
CA ASN A 139 8.87 -0.83 -5.01
C ASN A 139 7.37 -1.11 -5.11
N MET A 140 7.01 -2.29 -5.61
CA MET A 140 5.61 -2.67 -5.78
C MET A 140 4.78 -2.65 -4.51
N GLN A 141 5.36 -2.83 -3.32
CA GLN A 141 4.60 -2.71 -2.08
C GLN A 141 3.88 -1.35 -1.98
N TYR A 142 4.57 -0.27 -2.39
CA TYR A 142 4.04 1.09 -2.37
C TYR A 142 3.10 1.34 -3.55
N VAL A 143 3.50 0.89 -4.75
CA VAL A 143 2.71 1.07 -5.98
C VAL A 143 1.33 0.43 -5.85
N THR A 144 1.25 -0.78 -5.32
CA THR A 144 -0.04 -1.48 -5.16
C THR A 144 -0.92 -0.82 -4.11
N LEU A 145 -0.36 -0.38 -2.97
CA LEU A 145 -1.12 0.32 -1.95
C LEU A 145 -1.65 1.68 -2.45
N ALA A 146 -0.80 2.46 -3.12
CA ALA A 146 -1.18 3.74 -3.74
C ALA A 146 -2.27 3.55 -4.80
N SER A 147 -2.14 2.52 -5.64
CA SER A 147 -3.11 2.20 -6.69
C SER A 147 -4.45 1.75 -6.12
N LEU A 148 -4.46 1.03 -4.99
CA LEU A 148 -5.68 0.70 -4.27
C LEU A 148 -6.38 1.96 -3.76
N VAL A 149 -5.64 2.88 -3.14
CA VAL A 149 -6.19 4.16 -2.64
C VAL A 149 -6.78 4.99 -3.78
N LEU A 150 -6.08 5.08 -4.93
CA LEU A 150 -6.57 5.78 -6.12
C LEU A 150 -7.89 5.19 -6.64
N ALA A 151 -7.98 3.86 -6.77
CA ALA A 151 -9.17 3.17 -7.26
C ALA A 151 -10.35 3.35 -6.30
N VAL A 152 -10.11 3.18 -5.00
CA VAL A 152 -11.14 3.29 -3.96
C VAL A 152 -11.65 4.73 -3.83
N HIS A 153 -10.76 5.74 -3.94
CA HIS A 153 -11.19 7.14 -3.93
C HIS A 153 -11.95 7.53 -5.21
N ALA A 154 -11.61 6.96 -6.37
CA ALA A 154 -12.39 7.14 -7.59
C ALA A 154 -13.84 6.63 -7.41
N ASP A 155 -14.02 5.49 -6.73
CA ASP A 155 -15.34 4.97 -6.38
C ASP A 155 -16.09 5.89 -5.42
N HIS A 156 -15.39 6.39 -4.40
CA HIS A 156 -15.96 7.36 -3.47
C HIS A 156 -16.51 8.58 -4.19
N LEU A 157 -15.72 9.20 -5.07
CA LEU A 157 -16.15 10.36 -5.85
C LEU A 157 -17.36 10.03 -6.74
N THR A 158 -17.35 8.85 -7.36
CA THR A 158 -18.47 8.37 -8.19
C THR A 158 -19.74 8.20 -7.37
N ALA A 159 -19.66 7.54 -6.21
CA ALA A 159 -20.78 7.31 -5.31
C ALA A 159 -21.32 8.62 -4.71
N ALA A 160 -20.43 9.57 -4.40
CA ALA A 160 -20.78 10.90 -3.93
C ALA A 160 -21.34 11.82 -5.04
N ARG A 161 -21.37 11.37 -6.31
CA ARG A 161 -21.72 12.16 -7.50
C ARG A 161 -20.85 13.42 -7.65
N SER A 162 -19.62 13.35 -7.14
CA SER A 162 -18.63 14.41 -7.29
C SER A 162 -17.99 14.33 -8.67
N ALA A 163 -18.01 15.44 -9.40
CA ALA A 163 -17.48 15.48 -10.77
C ALA A 163 -15.96 15.26 -10.83
N SER A 164 -15.20 15.78 -9.86
CA SER A 164 -13.73 15.69 -9.83
C SER A 164 -13.17 16.06 -8.46
N LEU A 165 -11.97 15.55 -8.17
CA LEU A 165 -11.10 16.01 -7.09
C LEU A 165 -10.38 17.29 -7.54
N GLN A 166 -10.39 18.33 -6.72
CA GLN A 166 -9.66 19.57 -6.98
C GLN A 166 -8.26 19.50 -6.36
N CYS A 167 -7.23 19.55 -7.19
CA CYS A 167 -5.87 19.63 -6.70
C CYS A 167 -5.35 21.07 -6.71
N GLY A 168 -4.54 21.43 -5.69
CA GLY A 168 -3.85 22.71 -5.61
C GLY A 168 -2.68 22.84 -6.59
N GLY A 169 -2.05 24.02 -6.62
CA GLY A 169 -0.76 24.23 -7.31
C GLY A 169 -0.77 24.15 -8.84
N GLY A 170 -1.94 24.31 -9.48
CA GLY A 170 -2.08 24.27 -10.95
C GLY A 170 -2.37 22.89 -11.54
N GLY A 171 -2.46 21.84 -10.73
CA GLY A 171 -2.72 20.48 -11.24
C GLY A 171 -4.19 20.11 -11.47
N GLY A 172 -5.06 21.12 -11.54
CA GLY A 172 -6.40 21.01 -12.13
C GLY A 172 -7.38 20.08 -11.41
N LEU A 173 -8.40 19.68 -12.16
CA LEU A 173 -9.46 18.76 -11.72
C LEU A 173 -9.12 17.33 -12.17
N LEU A 174 -9.17 16.38 -11.23
CA LEU A 174 -8.99 14.96 -11.48
C LEU A 174 -10.34 14.24 -11.40
N SER A 175 -10.85 13.77 -12.53
CA SER A 175 -12.08 12.99 -12.59
C SER A 175 -11.89 11.58 -12.02
N PRO A 176 -12.97 10.91 -11.57
CA PRO A 176 -12.92 9.49 -11.18
C PRO A 176 -12.34 8.59 -12.28
N ALA A 177 -12.62 8.91 -13.55
CA ALA A 177 -12.12 8.14 -14.69
C ALA A 177 -10.59 8.29 -14.85
N GLN A 178 -10.03 9.49 -14.63
CA GLN A 178 -8.59 9.71 -14.65
C GLN A 178 -7.88 8.95 -13.51
N LEU A 179 -8.44 9.01 -12.29
CA LEU A 179 -7.90 8.26 -11.14
C LEU A 179 -7.93 6.74 -11.40
N THR A 180 -9.04 6.23 -11.92
CA THR A 180 -9.19 4.81 -12.29
C THR A 180 -8.20 4.40 -13.37
N ALA A 181 -8.03 5.23 -14.41
CA ALA A 181 -7.10 4.96 -15.50
C ALA A 181 -5.64 4.95 -15.03
N PHE A 182 -5.29 5.86 -14.11
CA PHE A 182 -3.96 5.91 -13.51
C PHE A 182 -3.73 4.69 -12.61
N ALA A 183 -4.66 4.33 -11.72
CA ALA A 183 -4.56 3.11 -10.91
C ALA A 183 -4.40 1.85 -11.77
N ARG A 184 -5.14 1.75 -12.88
CA ARG A 184 -5.03 0.64 -13.84
C ARG A 184 -3.68 0.60 -14.54
N SER A 185 -3.04 1.75 -14.79
CA SER A 185 -1.75 1.76 -15.47
C SER A 185 -0.61 1.19 -14.62
N GLN A 186 -0.78 1.17 -13.29
CA GLN A 186 0.23 0.72 -12.33
C GLN A 186 0.24 -0.80 -12.06
N VAL A 187 -0.80 -1.54 -12.48
CA VAL A 187 -0.95 -2.97 -12.20
C VAL A 187 -0.66 -3.85 -13.42
N PRO A 188 -0.24 -5.13 -13.25
CA PRO A 188 -0.10 -6.08 -14.35
C PRO A 188 -1.39 -6.18 -15.19
N GLY A 189 -1.24 -6.18 -16.52
CA GLY A 189 -2.36 -6.10 -17.47
C GLY A 189 -2.75 -4.67 -17.89
N GLY A 190 -2.14 -3.65 -17.27
CA GLY A 190 -2.19 -2.23 -17.69
C GLY A 190 -1.03 -1.84 -18.64
N ARG A 191 -0.61 -0.56 -18.58
CA ARG A 191 0.54 -0.01 -19.34
C ARG A 191 1.91 -0.18 -18.65
N ALA A 192 1.96 -0.68 -17.41
CA ALA A 192 3.22 -0.89 -16.70
C ALA A 192 4.09 -1.96 -17.40
N PRO A 193 5.44 -1.81 -17.40
CA PRO A 193 6.34 -2.80 -17.96
C PRO A 193 6.07 -4.18 -17.36
N GLN A 194 5.95 -5.19 -18.23
CA GLN A 194 5.59 -6.54 -17.85
C GLN A 194 6.75 -7.21 -17.08
N GLY A 195 6.75 -7.07 -15.75
CA GLY A 195 7.40 -8.03 -14.85
C GLY A 195 6.45 -9.19 -14.60
N GLY A 196 6.89 -10.42 -14.89
CA GLY A 196 6.07 -11.60 -15.10
C GLY A 196 5.04 -11.90 -14.00
N VAL A 197 3.79 -12.13 -14.42
CA VAL A 197 2.81 -12.86 -13.62
C VAL A 197 3.04 -14.33 -13.94
N ALA A 198 3.56 -15.10 -12.99
CA ALA A 198 3.80 -16.52 -13.21
C ALA A 198 2.48 -17.32 -13.13
N ALA A 199 2.22 -18.18 -14.11
CA ALA A 199 1.13 -19.18 -14.13
C ALA A 199 1.73 -20.60 -14.08
N VAL A 200 1.07 -21.54 -13.38
CA VAL A 200 1.59 -22.89 -13.08
C VAL A 200 1.53 -23.83 -14.29
N ASP A 201 2.60 -24.61 -14.50
CA ASP A 201 2.51 -25.95 -15.11
C ASP A 201 3.44 -27.01 -14.48
N GLN A 202 4.33 -26.66 -13.53
CA GLN A 202 5.26 -27.63 -12.91
C GLN A 202 5.48 -27.41 -11.41
N VAL A 203 5.25 -28.48 -10.63
CA VAL A 203 5.52 -28.56 -9.19
C VAL A 203 6.43 -29.77 -8.94
N GLN A 204 7.62 -29.53 -8.42
CA GLN A 204 8.48 -30.56 -7.87
C GLN A 204 7.86 -31.11 -6.56
N PRO A 205 7.59 -32.42 -6.46
CA PRO A 205 6.89 -33.00 -5.31
C PRO A 205 7.73 -33.07 -4.02
N ALA A 206 9.04 -32.81 -4.08
CA ALA A 206 9.94 -32.91 -2.92
C ALA A 206 9.92 -31.63 -2.07
N LYS A 207 9.72 -31.79 -0.75
CA LYS A 207 9.72 -30.68 0.22
C LYS A 207 11.10 -30.01 0.30
N VAL A 208 11.17 -28.72 0.01
CA VAL A 208 12.38 -27.91 0.23
C VAL A 208 12.45 -27.51 1.71
N THR A 209 13.59 -27.75 2.36
CA THR A 209 13.82 -27.32 3.75
C THR A 209 14.20 -25.84 3.81
N CYS A 210 14.06 -25.20 4.98
CA CYS A 210 14.40 -23.77 5.15
C CYS A 210 15.83 -23.43 4.68
N LYS A 211 16.80 -24.33 4.89
CA LYS A 211 18.18 -24.16 4.39
C LYS A 211 18.40 -24.70 2.97
N GLY A 212 17.61 -25.69 2.54
CA GLY A 212 17.73 -26.28 1.20
C GLY A 212 17.45 -25.30 0.06
N GLY A 213 16.76 -24.19 0.33
CA GLY A 213 16.57 -23.11 -0.64
C GLY A 213 17.88 -22.48 -1.14
N PHE A 214 18.92 -22.42 -0.30
CA PHE A 214 20.22 -21.85 -0.69
C PHE A 214 20.95 -22.68 -1.76
N ASP A 215 20.66 -23.98 -1.83
CA ASP A 215 21.19 -24.85 -2.88
C ASP A 215 20.58 -24.53 -4.24
N TYR A 216 19.38 -23.94 -4.28
CA TYR A 216 18.72 -23.50 -5.51
C TYR A 216 19.02 -22.05 -5.86
N LEU A 217 19.20 -21.18 -4.85
CA LEU A 217 19.58 -19.78 -5.03
C LEU A 217 20.80 -19.64 -5.95
N ASN A 218 21.79 -20.53 -5.79
CA ASN A 218 23.06 -20.48 -6.53
C ASN A 218 23.09 -21.37 -7.79
N LYS A 219 21.99 -22.06 -8.14
CA LYS A 219 21.95 -22.89 -9.35
C LYS A 219 21.71 -22.05 -10.60
N GLY A 220 22.38 -22.40 -11.70
CA GLY A 220 22.12 -21.81 -13.02
C GLY A 220 20.90 -22.41 -13.75
N SER A 221 20.30 -23.48 -13.22
CA SER A 221 19.08 -24.08 -13.78
C SER A 221 17.84 -23.24 -13.45
N PRO A 222 16.74 -23.33 -14.24
CA PRO A 222 15.45 -22.71 -13.92
C PRO A 222 14.89 -23.14 -12.57
N ASP A 223 13.92 -22.38 -12.04
CA ASP A 223 13.28 -22.72 -10.76
C ASP A 223 12.52 -24.04 -10.88
N PRO A 224 12.68 -24.95 -9.90
CA PRO A 224 12.01 -26.25 -9.95
C PRO A 224 10.50 -26.16 -9.74
N ASN A 225 10.01 -25.01 -9.24
CA ASN A 225 8.61 -24.74 -8.94
C ASN A 225 8.24 -23.35 -9.46
N VAL A 226 7.02 -23.20 -9.97
CA VAL A 226 6.46 -21.89 -10.30
C VAL A 226 5.60 -21.39 -9.15
N ILE A 227 5.89 -20.19 -8.63
CA ILE A 227 5.08 -19.54 -7.57
C ILE A 227 4.02 -18.68 -8.23
N ALA A 228 2.90 -19.28 -8.62
CA ALA A 228 1.83 -18.54 -9.28
C ALA A 228 1.14 -17.54 -8.35
N GLY A 229 0.80 -16.37 -8.92
CA GLY A 229 0.23 -15.25 -8.17
C GLY A 229 1.25 -14.46 -7.34
N ALA A 230 2.52 -14.88 -7.31
CA ALA A 230 3.59 -14.07 -6.74
C ALA A 230 3.79 -12.81 -7.57
N ILE A 231 3.94 -11.69 -6.87
CA ILE A 231 4.30 -10.40 -7.48
C ILE A 231 5.58 -9.93 -6.83
N VAL A 232 6.58 -9.74 -7.67
CA VAL A 232 7.92 -9.29 -7.29
C VAL A 232 7.99 -7.76 -7.22
N GLY A 233 9.10 -7.25 -6.70
CA GLY A 233 9.39 -5.82 -6.54
C GLY A 233 9.38 -4.95 -7.80
N ARG A 234 9.47 -5.57 -9.00
CA ARG A 234 9.41 -4.94 -10.35
C ARG A 234 10.65 -4.09 -10.72
N PRO A 235 10.70 -3.50 -11.95
CA PRO A 235 11.89 -2.81 -12.44
C PRO A 235 12.40 -1.68 -11.53
N ASP A 236 13.65 -1.29 -11.74
CA ASP A 236 14.22 -0.10 -11.13
C ASP A 236 13.57 1.20 -11.63
N ALA A 237 14.14 2.29 -11.12
CA ALA A 237 13.90 3.68 -11.47
C ALA A 237 13.84 4.01 -12.97
N ASP A 238 14.51 3.21 -13.80
CA ASP A 238 14.74 3.40 -15.23
C ASP A 238 14.04 2.30 -16.06
N ASP A 239 13.07 1.60 -15.46
CA ASP A 239 12.33 0.48 -16.04
C ASP A 239 13.18 -0.75 -16.41
N ARG A 240 14.34 -0.93 -15.77
CA ARG A 240 15.17 -2.13 -15.96
C ARG A 240 14.88 -3.19 -14.91
N TYR A 241 14.64 -4.42 -15.36
CA TYR A 241 14.45 -5.58 -14.50
C TYR A 241 15.50 -6.65 -14.81
N ASP A 242 16.23 -7.09 -13.78
CA ASP A 242 17.16 -8.21 -13.87
C ASP A 242 16.55 -9.42 -13.16
N ASP A 243 16.14 -10.42 -13.95
CA ASP A 243 15.50 -11.65 -13.48
C ASP A 243 16.54 -12.63 -12.90
N SER A 244 17.08 -12.24 -11.76
CA SER A 244 18.12 -12.96 -11.05
C SER A 244 17.68 -13.28 -9.63
N ARG A 245 17.85 -14.54 -9.20
CA ARG A 245 17.55 -14.94 -7.82
C ARG A 245 18.38 -14.19 -6.77
N GLN A 246 19.53 -13.65 -7.17
CA GLN A 246 20.39 -12.83 -6.31
C GLN A 246 19.88 -11.38 -6.20
N ASN A 247 19.02 -10.95 -7.12
CA ASN A 247 18.44 -9.62 -7.14
C ASN A 247 17.17 -9.55 -6.28
N PHE A 248 17.30 -9.84 -4.98
CA PHE A 248 16.17 -9.84 -4.05
C PHE A 248 15.46 -8.48 -3.99
N ARG A 249 16.13 -7.36 -4.32
CA ARG A 249 15.50 -6.04 -4.33
C ARG A 249 14.34 -5.93 -5.33
N GLN A 250 14.47 -6.56 -6.49
CA GLN A 250 13.45 -6.55 -7.54
C GLN A 250 12.68 -7.87 -7.64
N ALA A 251 13.32 -8.99 -7.32
CA ALA A 251 12.79 -10.34 -7.53
C ALA A 251 12.15 -10.97 -6.29
N GLU A 252 12.25 -10.34 -5.11
CA GLU A 252 11.60 -10.87 -3.89
C GLU A 252 10.07 -10.74 -3.99
N PRO A 253 9.32 -11.86 -3.94
CA PRO A 253 7.89 -11.80 -3.77
C PRO A 253 7.55 -11.53 -2.31
N SER A 254 6.54 -10.69 -2.06
CA SER A 254 6.12 -10.40 -0.69
C SER A 254 4.60 -10.38 -0.54
N THR A 255 4.11 -10.79 0.63
CA THR A 255 2.69 -10.72 0.97
C THR A 255 2.18 -9.28 1.01
N VAL A 256 3.02 -8.32 1.39
CA VAL A 256 2.69 -6.88 1.41
C VAL A 256 2.36 -6.38 0.01
N THR A 257 3.03 -6.90 -1.02
CA THR A 257 2.75 -6.58 -2.42
C THR A 257 1.46 -7.25 -2.91
N VAL A 258 1.24 -8.51 -2.54
CA VAL A 258 0.09 -9.29 -3.02
C VAL A 258 -1.23 -8.85 -2.38
N ALA A 259 -1.24 -8.51 -1.08
CA ALA A 259 -2.46 -8.16 -0.36
C ALA A 259 -3.30 -7.03 -1.03
N PRO A 260 -2.75 -5.85 -1.33
CA PRO A 260 -3.52 -4.78 -1.97
C PRO A 260 -3.88 -5.08 -3.43
N ILE A 261 -3.04 -5.83 -4.16
CA ILE A 261 -3.28 -6.05 -5.59
C ILE A 261 -4.53 -6.91 -5.85
N VAL A 262 -4.86 -7.81 -4.93
CA VAL A 262 -6.08 -8.61 -5.01
C VAL A 262 -7.30 -7.68 -5.00
N GLY A 263 -7.31 -6.68 -4.12
CA GLY A 263 -8.38 -5.68 -4.07
C GLY A 263 -8.46 -4.84 -5.34
N ILE A 264 -7.32 -4.43 -5.89
CA ILE A 264 -7.27 -3.65 -7.14
C ILE A 264 -7.79 -4.48 -8.32
N LEU A 265 -7.34 -5.73 -8.47
CA LEU A 265 -7.75 -6.59 -9.55
C LEU A 265 -9.24 -6.95 -9.45
N ALA A 266 -9.74 -7.22 -8.24
CA ALA A 266 -11.16 -7.44 -8.00
C ALA A 266 -12.01 -6.23 -8.41
N ARG A 267 -11.48 -5.01 -8.23
CA ARG A 267 -12.16 -3.78 -8.62
C ARG A 267 -12.03 -3.45 -10.11
N LEU A 268 -10.86 -3.65 -10.72
CA LEU A 268 -10.55 -3.14 -12.06
C LEU A 268 -10.76 -4.15 -13.19
N LEU A 269 -10.76 -5.45 -12.90
CA LEU A 269 -11.05 -6.45 -13.93
C LEU A 269 -12.56 -6.54 -14.16
N PRO A 270 -13.03 -6.54 -15.42
CA PRO A 270 -14.44 -6.77 -15.71
C PRO A 270 -14.85 -8.18 -15.28
N SER A 271 -16.02 -8.28 -14.66
CA SER A 271 -16.68 -9.55 -14.31
C SER A 271 -17.24 -10.28 -15.53
#